data_AF-A0A7V3P7Z1-F1
#
_entry.id   AF-A0A7V3P7Z1-F1
#
_cell.length_a   1.000
_cell.length_b   1.000
_cell.length_c   1.000
_cell.angle_alpha   90.00
_cell.angle_beta   90.00
_cell.angle_gamma   90.00
#
_symmetry.space_group_name_H-M   'P 1'
#
loop_
_entity.id
_entity.type
_entity.pdbx_description
1 polymer ?
#
loop_
_entity_poly.entity_id
_entity_poly.type
_entity_poly.pdbx_seq_one_letter_code
_entity_poly.pdbx_strand_id
1 'polypeptide(L)'
;MDLTEVDSLIANRGQDPFDILEVLHDLQARYGYLPEEVLRLVSARLAVPLIEVFRLANFYKAFSLKPRGRHLLTVCLGTACHVRGAPRMLDEVKAELGIGAGETTEDGAFTVETVNCLGACAL
;
A
#
# COMPACT_ATOMS: atom_id res chain seq x y z
N MET A 1 -15.30 -6.62 -1.42
CA MET A 1 -14.29 -7.40 -0.66
C MET A 1 -15.06 -8.34 0.24
N ASP A 2 -14.83 -9.64 0.13
CA ASP A 2 -15.57 -10.67 0.89
C ASP A 2 -14.84 -10.96 2.21
N LEU A 3 -15.50 -10.69 3.33
CA LEU A 3 -14.93 -10.90 4.67
C LEU A 3 -14.69 -12.39 4.97
N THR A 4 -15.39 -13.30 4.30
CA THR A 4 -15.17 -14.74 4.42
C THR A 4 -13.82 -15.14 3.86
N GLU A 5 -13.45 -14.57 2.71
CA GLU A 5 -12.16 -14.81 2.07
C GLU A 5 -11.02 -14.20 2.90
N VAL A 6 -11.21 -13.00 3.45
CA VAL A 6 -10.27 -12.38 4.41
C VAL A 6 -10.02 -13.31 5.61
N ASP A 7 -11.08 -13.88 6.18
CA ASP A 7 -10.96 -14.79 7.32
C ASP A 7 -10.15 -16.05 6.99
N SER A 8 -10.39 -16.61 5.80
CA SER A 8 -9.64 -17.77 5.33
C SER A 8 -8.15 -17.48 5.13
N LEU A 9 -7.81 -16.29 4.63
CA LEU A 9 -6.42 -15.85 4.46
C LEU A 9 -5.70 -15.73 5.80
N ILE A 10 -6.36 -15.17 6.81
CA ILE A 10 -5.80 -15.07 8.17
C ILE A 10 -5.59 -16.47 8.75
N ALA A 11 -6.55 -17.37 8.59
CA ALA A 11 -6.46 -18.73 9.10
C ALA A 11 -5.33 -19.55 8.47
N ASN A 12 -4.95 -19.27 7.21
CA ASN A 12 -3.91 -20.01 6.49
C ASN A 12 -2.47 -19.74 6.99
N ARG A 13 -2.18 -18.54 7.53
CA ARG A 13 -0.84 -18.22 8.05
C ARG A 13 -0.61 -18.72 9.47
N GLY A 14 -1.63 -18.62 10.31
CA GLY A 14 -1.51 -18.78 11.75
C GLY A 14 -2.19 -17.62 12.47
N GLN A 15 -2.71 -17.87 13.67
CA GLN A 15 -3.37 -16.86 14.51
C GLN A 15 -2.40 -16.26 15.55
N ASP A 16 -1.11 -16.27 15.26
CA ASP A 16 -0.11 -15.70 16.14
C ASP A 16 -0.07 -14.16 15.99
N PRO A 17 -0.14 -13.38 17.09
CA PRO A 17 0.09 -11.94 17.06
C PRO A 17 1.35 -11.50 16.28
N PHE A 18 2.40 -12.31 16.25
CA PHE A 18 3.66 -12.00 15.56
C PHE A 18 3.51 -11.97 14.02
N ASP A 19 2.50 -12.63 13.47
CA ASP A 19 2.28 -12.73 12.01
C ASP A 19 1.49 -11.52 11.44
N ILE A 20 1.18 -10.51 12.25
CA ILE A 20 0.33 -9.38 11.86
C ILE A 20 0.82 -8.65 10.60
N LEU A 21 2.12 -8.39 10.47
CA LEU A 21 2.68 -7.68 9.31
C LEU A 21 2.51 -8.48 8.03
N GLU A 22 2.71 -9.78 8.14
CA GLU A 22 2.61 -10.74 7.07
C GLU A 22 1.15 -10.90 6.60
N VAL A 23 0.22 -11.01 7.54
CA VAL A 23 -1.22 -11.03 7.28
C VAL A 23 -1.68 -9.75 6.58
N LEU A 24 -1.26 -8.57 7.06
CA LEU A 24 -1.60 -7.30 6.42
C LEU A 24 -1.02 -7.20 5.00
N HIS A 25 0.18 -7.75 4.77
CA HIS A 25 0.80 -7.80 3.46
C HIS A 25 0.01 -8.65 2.46
N ASP A 26 -0.42 -9.84 2.85
CA ASP A 26 -1.20 -10.72 1.99
C ASP A 26 -2.56 -10.12 1.64
N LEU A 27 -3.23 -9.56 2.65
CA LEU A 27 -4.53 -8.91 2.47
C LEU A 27 -4.41 -7.72 1.52
N GLN A 28 -3.36 -6.91 1.67
CA GLN A 28 -3.15 -5.81 0.75
C GLN A 28 -2.74 -6.27 -0.66
N ALA A 29 -1.92 -7.33 -0.78
CA ALA A 29 -1.57 -7.89 -2.08
C ALA A 29 -2.81 -8.43 -2.82
N ARG A 30 -3.78 -8.98 -2.07
CA ARG A 30 -5.03 -9.51 -2.62
C ARG A 30 -6.03 -8.44 -3.02
N TYR A 31 -6.24 -7.43 -2.18
CA TYR A 31 -7.32 -6.45 -2.35
C TYR A 31 -6.86 -5.05 -2.77
N GLY A 32 -5.55 -4.78 -2.74
CA GLY A 32 -4.94 -3.49 -3.09
C GLY A 32 -5.00 -2.43 -1.99
N TYR A 33 -5.81 -2.64 -0.95
CA TYR A 33 -5.94 -1.74 0.20
C TYR A 33 -6.54 -2.47 1.41
N LEU A 34 -6.49 -1.81 2.58
CA LEU A 34 -6.93 -2.36 3.86
C LEU A 34 -8.00 -1.46 4.49
N PRO A 35 -9.30 -1.71 4.25
CA PRO A 35 -10.37 -0.95 4.89
C PRO A 35 -10.46 -1.28 6.39
N GLU A 36 -11.10 -0.38 7.14
CA GLU A 36 -11.27 -0.52 8.60
C GLU A 36 -11.90 -1.86 9.02
N GLU A 37 -12.88 -2.35 8.26
CA GLU A 37 -13.55 -3.63 8.53
C GLU A 37 -12.56 -4.81 8.53
N VAL A 38 -11.58 -4.80 7.63
CA VAL A 38 -10.50 -5.80 7.59
C VAL A 38 -9.60 -5.66 8.79
N LEU A 39 -9.20 -4.45 9.16
CA LEU A 39 -8.32 -4.23 10.31
C LEU A 39 -8.99 -4.68 11.63
N ARG A 40 -10.31 -4.47 11.76
CA ARG A 40 -11.11 -4.98 12.88
C ARG A 40 -11.13 -6.51 12.90
N LEU A 41 -11.27 -7.15 11.75
CA LEU A 41 -11.23 -8.60 11.65
C LEU A 41 -9.84 -9.16 12.01
N VAL A 42 -8.77 -8.56 11.53
CA VAL A 42 -7.39 -8.91 11.88
C VAL A 42 -7.15 -8.76 13.38
N SER A 43 -7.60 -7.65 13.98
CA SER A 43 -7.52 -7.42 15.43
C SER A 43 -8.23 -8.52 16.23
N ALA A 44 -9.44 -8.90 15.81
CA ALA A 44 -10.21 -9.94 16.48
C ALA A 44 -9.56 -11.33 16.34
N ARG A 45 -8.97 -11.64 15.18
CA ARG A 45 -8.42 -12.98 14.90
C ARG A 45 -7.01 -13.21 15.43
N LEU A 46 -6.18 -12.18 15.47
CA LEU A 46 -4.83 -12.26 16.03
C LEU A 46 -4.76 -11.88 17.51
N ALA A 47 -5.91 -11.56 18.14
CA ALA A 47 -5.98 -11.07 19.52
C ALA A 47 -5.08 -9.85 19.80
N VAL A 48 -4.85 -9.02 18.77
CA VAL A 48 -4.05 -7.79 18.86
C VAL A 48 -4.98 -6.59 19.05
N PRO A 49 -4.66 -5.62 19.94
CA PRO A 49 -5.47 -4.42 20.10
C PRO A 49 -5.66 -3.68 18.78
N LEU A 50 -6.89 -3.27 18.47
CA LEU A 50 -7.22 -2.58 17.21
C LEU A 50 -6.33 -1.36 16.94
N ILE A 51 -5.98 -0.62 18.00
CA ILE A 51 -5.08 0.54 17.92
C ILE A 51 -3.67 0.17 17.44
N GLU A 52 -3.15 -1.01 17.79
CA GLU A 52 -1.86 -1.49 17.29
C GLU A 52 -1.96 -1.83 15.81
N VAL A 53 -3.05 -2.48 15.39
CA VAL A 53 -3.29 -2.79 13.96
C VAL A 53 -3.33 -1.51 13.12
N PHE A 54 -4.08 -0.49 13.56
CA PHE A 54 -4.13 0.81 12.90
C PHE A 54 -2.78 1.52 12.91
N ARG A 55 -2.02 1.41 14.01
CA ARG A 55 -0.68 2.00 14.09
C ARG A 55 0.22 1.41 13.02
N LEU A 56 0.26 0.09 12.88
CA LEU A 56 1.06 -0.59 11.86
C LEU A 56 0.60 -0.20 10.45
N ALA A 57 -0.70 -0.23 10.18
CA ALA A 57 -1.26 0.10 8.88
C ALA A 57 -0.99 1.56 8.45
N ASN A 58 -0.91 2.50 9.40
CA ASN A 58 -0.56 3.90 9.12
C ASN A 58 0.95 4.17 9.12
N PHE A 59 1.73 3.40 9.89
CA PHE A 59 3.16 3.63 10.03
C PHE A 59 3.95 3.15 8.81
N TYR A 60 3.63 1.96 8.29
CA TYR A 60 4.30 1.42 7.13
C TYR A 60 3.71 1.98 5.85
N LYS A 61 4.51 2.74 5.11
CA LYS A 61 4.14 3.30 3.78
C LYS A 61 3.77 2.21 2.76
N ALA A 62 4.19 0.97 2.98
CA ALA A 62 3.80 -0.16 2.16
C ALA A 62 2.29 -0.41 2.20
N PHE A 63 1.62 -0.06 3.29
CA PHE A 63 0.18 -0.25 3.46
C PHE A 63 -0.63 0.98 3.00
N SER A 64 -1.85 0.73 2.51
CA SER A 64 -2.80 1.75 2.10
C SER A 64 -4.17 1.44 2.67
N LEU A 65 -4.74 2.42 3.37
CA LEU A 65 -6.12 2.37 3.86
C LEU A 65 -7.14 2.80 2.79
N LYS A 66 -6.64 3.37 1.69
CA LYS A 66 -7.45 3.86 0.56
C LYS A 66 -7.29 2.95 -0.65
N PRO A 67 -8.35 2.78 -1.46
CA PRO A 67 -8.26 2.03 -2.71
C PRO A 67 -7.12 2.53 -3.60
N ARG A 68 -6.30 1.59 -4.06
CA ARG A 68 -5.27 1.84 -5.06
C ARG A 68 -5.77 1.36 -6.42
N GLY A 69 -5.28 2.01 -7.47
CA GLY A 69 -5.50 1.62 -8.83
C GLY A 69 -4.82 0.29 -9.13
N ARG A 70 -5.26 -0.34 -10.23
CA ARG A 70 -4.73 -1.63 -10.70
C ARG A 70 -3.21 -1.60 -10.92
N HIS A 71 -2.68 -0.46 -11.36
CA HIS A 71 -1.28 -0.26 -11.65
C HIS A 71 -0.72 0.84 -10.76
N LEU A 72 0.35 0.51 -10.04
CA LEU A 72 1.06 1.47 -9.21
C LEU A 72 2.26 2.04 -9.97
N LEU A 73 2.28 3.35 -10.17
CA LEU A 73 3.38 4.09 -10.76
C LEU A 73 4.19 4.74 -9.64
N THR A 74 5.31 4.13 -9.27
CA THR A 74 6.19 4.65 -8.21
C THR A 74 7.38 5.39 -8.79
N VAL A 75 7.45 6.70 -8.56
CA VAL A 75 8.56 7.55 -9.00
C VAL A 75 9.59 7.72 -7.89
N CYS A 76 10.84 7.35 -8.17
CA CYS A 76 11.95 7.58 -7.26
C CYS A 76 12.37 9.04 -7.24
N LEU A 77 12.27 9.69 -6.08
CA LEU A 77 12.73 11.06 -5.81
C LEU A 77 13.97 11.09 -4.91
N GLY A 78 14.70 9.98 -4.83
CA GLY A 78 15.98 9.93 -4.13
C GLY A 78 17.01 10.86 -4.74
N THR A 79 18.05 11.22 -3.97
CA THR A 79 19.06 12.20 -4.39
C THR A 79 19.63 11.94 -5.78
N ALA A 80 19.99 10.68 -6.09
CA ALA A 80 20.53 10.29 -7.39
C ALA A 80 19.51 10.46 -8.54
N CYS A 81 18.24 10.09 -8.33
CA CYS A 81 17.19 10.26 -9.33
C CYS A 81 16.77 11.74 -9.45
N HIS A 82 16.78 12.47 -8.34
CA HIS A 82 16.45 13.89 -8.27
C HIS A 82 17.37 14.72 -9.15
N VAL A 83 18.70 14.54 -9.02
CA VAL A 83 19.68 15.26 -9.87
C VAL A 83 19.62 14.85 -11.34
N ARG A 84 19.07 13.67 -11.66
CA ARG A 84 18.84 13.18 -13.02
C ARG A 84 17.51 13.66 -13.63
N GLY A 85 16.73 14.47 -12.90
CA GLY A 85 15.50 15.06 -13.41
C GLY A 85 14.23 14.27 -13.10
N ALA A 86 14.24 13.36 -12.11
CA ALA A 86 13.03 12.64 -11.70
C ALA A 86 11.81 13.53 -11.33
N PRO A 87 11.97 14.75 -10.76
CA PRO A 87 10.84 15.65 -10.55
C PRO A 87 10.11 16.01 -11.84
N ARG A 88 10.84 16.25 -12.93
CA ARG A 88 10.24 16.53 -14.25
C ARG A 88 9.45 15.34 -14.79
N MET A 89 9.98 14.13 -14.60
CA MET A 89 9.28 12.91 -14.98
C MET A 89 7.99 12.74 -14.17
N LEU A 90 8.02 13.02 -12.87
CA LEU A 90 6.81 12.99 -12.04
C LEU A 90 5.78 14.00 -12.51
N ASP A 91 6.19 15.22 -12.88
CA ASP A 91 5.28 16.26 -13.36
C ASP A 91 4.63 15.86 -14.69
N GLU A 92 5.38 15.23 -15.60
CA GLU A 92 4.83 14.70 -16.86
C GLU A 92 3.80 13.60 -16.61
N VAL A 93 4.10 12.66 -15.70
CA VAL A 93 3.17 11.57 -15.33
C VAL A 93 1.87 12.14 -14.74
N LYS A 94 1.96 13.16 -13.89
CA LYS A 94 0.79 13.84 -13.33
C LYS A 94 -0.02 14.57 -14.40
N ALA A 95 0.64 15.22 -15.35
CA ALA A 95 -0.02 15.94 -16.44
C ALA A 95 -0.77 14.98 -17.37
N GLU A 96 -0.16 13.84 -17.71
CA GLU A 96 -0.77 12.83 -18.58
C GLU A 96 -1.99 12.16 -17.92
N LEU A 97 -1.89 11.83 -16.64
CA LEU A 97 -2.97 11.13 -15.91
C LEU A 97 -4.00 12.08 -15.27
N GLY A 98 -3.72 13.38 -15.23
CA GLY A 98 -4.59 14.38 -14.59
C GLY A 98 -4.72 14.23 -13.07
N ILE A 99 -3.80 13.52 -12.40
CA ILE A 99 -3.83 13.26 -10.96
C ILE A 99 -2.50 13.61 -10.29
N GLY A 100 -2.55 13.91 -8.99
CA GLY A 100 -1.40 14.20 -8.15
C GLY A 100 -0.65 12.97 -7.62
N ALA A 101 0.44 13.24 -6.88
CA ALA A 101 1.16 12.18 -6.18
C ALA A 101 0.39 11.75 -4.92
N GLY A 102 0.17 10.45 -4.76
CA GLY A 102 -0.68 9.85 -3.73
C GLY A 102 -2.14 9.68 -4.16
N GLU A 103 -2.47 10.02 -5.41
CA GLU A 103 -3.82 9.94 -5.93
C GLU A 103 -3.98 8.79 -6.92
N THR A 104 -5.25 8.41 -7.13
CA THR A 104 -5.67 7.33 -8.02
C THR A 104 -6.61 7.91 -9.07
N THR A 105 -6.50 7.46 -10.32
CA THR A 105 -7.37 7.89 -11.41
C THR A 105 -8.82 7.48 -11.15
N GLU A 106 -9.78 8.22 -11.70
CA GLU A 106 -11.22 7.98 -11.47
C GLU A 106 -11.69 6.60 -11.96
N ASP A 107 -11.04 6.07 -13.00
CA ASP A 107 -11.28 4.74 -13.54
C ASP A 107 -10.66 3.61 -12.71
N GLY A 108 -9.89 3.94 -11.66
CA GLY A 108 -9.19 3.00 -10.81
C GLY A 108 -8.06 2.24 -11.52
N ALA A 109 -7.56 2.73 -12.66
CA ALA A 109 -6.50 2.06 -13.40
C ALA A 109 -5.11 2.35 -12.81
N PHE A 110 -4.82 3.59 -12.42
CA PHE A 110 -3.49 4.00 -12.01
C PHE A 110 -3.48 4.73 -10.67
N THR A 111 -2.47 4.45 -9.84
CA THR A 111 -2.10 5.28 -8.69
C THR A 111 -0.69 5.79 -8.88
N VAL A 112 -0.48 7.09 -8.69
CA VAL A 112 0.86 7.68 -8.75
C VAL A 112 1.41 7.82 -7.34
N GLU A 113 2.59 7.28 -7.06
CA GLU A 113 3.27 7.42 -5.77
C GLU A 113 4.72 7.85 -5.94
N THR A 114 5.30 8.34 -4.85
CA THR A 114 6.72 8.68 -4.80
C THR A 114 7.43 7.87 -3.73
N VAL A 115 8.69 7.55 -3.99
CA VAL A 115 9.56 6.86 -3.03
C VAL A 115 10.89 7.58 -2.91
N ASN A 116 11.48 7.51 -1.73
CA ASN A 116 12.77 8.17 -1.48
C ASN A 116 13.95 7.43 -2.12
N CYS A 117 13.87 6.12 -2.33
CA CYS A 117 14.91 5.36 -3.03
C CYS A 117 14.37 4.00 -3.45
N LEU A 118 14.71 3.55 -4.65
CA LEU A 118 14.47 2.18 -5.12
C LEU A 118 15.72 1.30 -5.04
N GLY A 119 16.89 1.87 -4.69
CA GLY A 119 18.17 1.15 -4.71
C GLY A 119 18.69 0.82 -6.12
N ALA A 120 18.03 1.32 -7.17
CA ALA A 120 18.31 1.00 -8.57
C ALA A 120 19.16 2.08 -9.28
N CYS A 121 20.01 2.82 -8.54
CA CYS A 121 20.71 4.00 -9.08
C CYS A 121 21.78 3.68 -10.14
N ALA A 122 22.21 2.43 -10.24
CA ALA A 122 23.28 1.96 -11.13
C ALA A 122 22.78 1.05 -12.27
N LEU A 123 21.46 0.88 -12.39
CA LEU A 123 20.82 0.18 -13.49
C LEU A 123 20.75 1.06 -14.75
#